data_AF-A0A921DU74-F1
#
_entry.id   AF-A0A921DU74-F1
#
_cell.length_a   1.000
_cell.length_b   1.000
_cell.length_c   1.000
_cell.angle_alpha   90.00
_cell.angle_beta   90.00
_cell.angle_gamma   90.00
#
_symmetry.space_group_name_H-M   'P 1'
#
loop_
_entity.id
_entity.type
_entity.pdbx_description
1 polymer ?
#
loop_
_entity_poly.entity_id
_entity_poly.type
_entity_poly.pdbx_seq_one_letter_code
_entity_poly.pdbx_strand_id
1 'polypeptide(L)'
;MGKERIKYIAALLLSLTVWYQCCTTLFSHTHTIGRYRITHSHPYTGTSDNPCHSHTAAQFLTIALLSAFTALAAMLAGAAAAAPETGRLLRHLLPCGTTAPHTRAVSLRGPPVSA
;
A
#
# COMPACT_ATOMS: atom_id res chain seq x y z
N MET A 1 -21.87 -19.43 11.66
CA MET A 1 -21.29 -18.51 12.67
C MET A 1 -22.19 -17.26 12.73
N GLY A 2 -22.71 -16.87 13.90
CA GLY A 2 -23.69 -15.78 14.00
C GLY A 2 -23.11 -14.43 13.56
N LYS A 3 -23.93 -13.60 12.89
CA LYS A 3 -23.55 -12.29 12.33
C LYS A 3 -22.94 -11.35 13.39
N GLU A 4 -23.44 -11.44 14.63
CA GLU A 4 -22.89 -10.70 15.78
C GLU A 4 -21.47 -11.14 16.15
N ARG A 5 -21.17 -12.45 16.11
CA ARG A 5 -19.82 -12.96 16.40
C ARG A 5 -18.79 -12.46 15.39
N ILE A 6 -19.18 -12.37 14.12
CA ILE A 6 -18.30 -11.85 13.06
C ILE A 6 -17.96 -10.38 13.30
N LYS A 7 -18.94 -9.56 13.72
CA LYS A 7 -18.69 -8.15 14.06
C LYS A 7 -17.68 -8.01 15.21
N TYR A 8 -17.84 -8.77 16.29
CA TYR A 8 -16.91 -8.74 17.42
C TYR A 8 -15.52 -9.22 17.05
N ILE A 9 -15.41 -10.30 16.27
CA ILE A 9 -14.11 -10.80 15.79
C ILE A 9 -13.45 -9.78 14.86
N ALA A 10 -14.20 -9.17 13.95
CA ALA A 10 -13.69 -8.14 13.06
C ALA A 10 -13.20 -6.90 13.84
N ALA A 11 -13.97 -6.45 14.84
CA ALA A 11 -13.57 -5.33 15.70
C ALA A 11 -12.32 -5.66 16.52
N LEU A 12 -12.22 -6.88 17.06
CA LEU A 12 -11.04 -7.36 17.78
C LEU A 12 -9.81 -7.38 16.86
N LEU A 13 -9.93 -7.98 15.67
CA LEU A 13 -8.84 -8.07 14.71
C LEU A 13 -8.40 -6.69 14.21
N LEU A 14 -9.34 -5.79 13.95
CA LEU A 14 -9.03 -4.41 13.57
C LEU A 14 -8.28 -3.68 14.69
N SER A 15 -8.79 -3.76 15.91
CA SER A 15 -8.16 -3.14 17.09
C SER A 15 -6.75 -3.69 17.32
N LEU A 16 -6.59 -5.01 17.22
CA LEU A 16 -5.30 -5.68 17.33
C LEU A 16 -4.33 -5.22 16.24
N THR A 17 -4.81 -5.05 15.01
CA THR A 17 -4.00 -4.57 13.88
C THR A 17 -3.57 -3.12 14.08
N VAL A 18 -4.47 -2.22 14.45
CA VAL A 18 -4.16 -0.80 14.71
C VAL A 18 -3.18 -0.68 15.88
N TRP A 19 -3.42 -1.42 16.97
CA TRP A 19 -2.54 -1.44 18.12
C TRP A 19 -1.14 -1.93 17.75
N TYR A 20 -1.06 -3.02 16.98
CA TYR A 20 0.21 -3.53 16.48
C TYR A 20 0.96 -2.47 15.66
N GLN A 21 0.28 -1.76 14.76
CA GLN A 21 0.92 -0.70 13.95
C GLN A 21 1.41 0.49 14.79
N CYS A 22 0.64 0.90 15.78
CA CYS A 22 1.04 1.92 16.75
C CYS A 22 2.32 1.49 17.48
N CYS A 23 2.33 0.24 17.98
CA CYS A 23 3.47 -0.35 18.67
C CYS A 23 4.71 -0.40 17.76
N THR A 24 4.56 -0.84 16.51
CA THR A 24 5.66 -1.04 15.56
C THR A 24 6.25 0.25 14.99
N THR A 25 5.50 1.36 15.02
CA THR A 25 5.95 2.64 14.42
C THR A 25 6.36 3.67 15.45
N LEU A 26 5.70 3.73 16.61
CA LEU A 26 5.89 4.80 17.59
C LEU A 26 6.87 4.42 18.71
N PHE A 27 7.14 3.13 18.93
CA PHE A 27 7.95 2.65 20.07
C PHE A 27 9.14 1.80 19.63
N SER A 28 9.96 2.32 18.71
CA SER A 28 11.17 1.64 18.25
C SER A 28 12.25 1.59 19.33
N HIS A 29 12.72 0.40 19.65
CA HIS A 29 13.88 0.18 20.49
C HIS A 29 14.85 -0.80 19.82
N THR A 30 16.14 -0.63 20.09
CA THR A 30 17.20 -1.33 19.38
C THR A 30 18.14 -2.00 20.34
N HIS A 31 18.41 -3.29 20.11
CA HIS A 31 19.48 -4.04 20.77
C HIS A 31 20.69 -4.15 19.85
N THR A 32 21.88 -4.00 20.43
CA THR A 32 23.16 -4.29 19.78
C THR A 32 23.73 -5.56 20.37
N ILE A 33 23.70 -6.66 19.60
CA ILE A 33 24.26 -7.95 19.99
C ILE A 33 25.48 -8.21 19.10
N GLY A 34 26.67 -7.88 19.62
CA GLY A 34 27.91 -7.91 18.82
C GLY A 34 27.84 -6.95 17.63
N ARG A 35 27.86 -7.49 16.40
CA ARG A 35 27.76 -6.70 15.15
C ARG A 35 26.30 -6.53 14.65
N TYR A 36 25.34 -7.26 15.20
CA TYR A 36 23.96 -7.23 14.74
C TYR A 36 23.14 -6.19 15.49
N ARG A 37 22.41 -5.36 14.74
CA ARG A 37 21.49 -4.35 15.28
C ARG A 37 20.06 -4.81 15.06
N ILE A 38 19.39 -5.21 16.14
CA ILE A 38 18.02 -5.72 16.09
C ILE A 38 17.11 -4.62 16.62
N THR A 39 16.38 -3.97 15.71
CA THR A 39 15.37 -2.97 16.08
C THR A 39 14.02 -3.63 16.05
N HIS A 40 13.27 -3.49 17.14
CA HIS A 40 11.88 -3.91 17.21
C HIS A 40 11.06 -2.83 17.90
N SER A 41 9.75 -2.94 17.83
CA SER A 41 8.90 -1.81 18.15
C SER A 41 7.62 -2.25 18.85
N HIS A 42 7.61 -2.00 20.16
CA HIS A 42 6.49 -2.19 21.08
C HIS A 42 6.77 -1.41 22.37
N PRO A 43 5.76 -1.18 23.23
CA PRO A 43 5.95 -0.60 24.54
C PRO A 43 7.03 -1.39 25.28
N TYR A 44 8.15 -0.73 25.51
CA TYR A 44 9.34 -1.33 26.07
C TYR A 44 9.46 -0.93 27.54
N THR A 45 9.73 -1.90 28.39
CA THR A 45 9.98 -1.69 29.82
C THR A 45 11.22 -2.49 30.18
N GLY A 46 12.23 -1.85 30.75
CA GLY A 46 13.55 -2.44 31.03
C GLY A 46 14.71 -1.66 30.42
N THR A 47 15.89 -2.28 30.37
CA THR A 47 17.11 -1.74 29.72
C THR A 47 17.62 -2.72 28.67
N SER A 48 18.32 -2.23 27.63
CA SER A 48 18.67 -3.07 26.46
C SER A 48 19.39 -4.38 26.83
N ASP A 49 20.10 -4.39 27.96
CA ASP A 49 20.84 -5.53 28.51
C ASP A 49 20.00 -6.38 29.49
N ASN A 50 18.87 -5.87 29.96
CA ASN A 50 17.95 -6.54 30.88
C ASN A 50 16.48 -6.23 30.52
N PRO A 51 15.90 -6.94 29.52
CA PRO A 51 14.50 -6.76 29.15
C PRO A 51 13.58 -7.31 30.25
N CYS A 52 12.51 -6.59 30.59
CA CYS A 52 11.55 -6.98 31.62
C CYS A 52 10.64 -8.16 31.21
N HIS A 53 10.66 -8.59 29.94
CA HIS A 53 9.87 -9.72 29.45
C HIS A 53 10.59 -10.44 28.31
N SER A 54 10.11 -11.64 27.99
CA SER A 54 10.62 -12.49 26.91
C SER A 54 9.46 -13.07 26.09
N HIS A 55 9.77 -13.55 24.89
CA HIS A 55 8.80 -14.12 23.97
C HIS A 55 9.00 -15.62 23.76
N THR A 56 7.90 -16.35 23.64
CA THR A 56 7.93 -17.75 23.19
C THR A 56 8.09 -17.82 21.67
N ALA A 57 8.54 -18.97 21.15
CA ALA A 57 8.67 -19.19 19.71
C ALA A 57 7.36 -18.94 18.93
N ALA A 58 6.21 -19.31 19.50
CA ALA A 58 4.90 -19.08 18.90
C ALA A 58 4.54 -17.59 18.82
N GLN A 59 4.94 -16.80 19.83
CA GLN A 59 4.73 -15.34 19.82
C GLN A 59 5.58 -14.68 18.73
N PHE A 60 6.83 -15.11 18.57
CA PHE A 60 7.67 -14.64 17.46
C PHE A 60 7.06 -14.94 16.09
N LEU A 61 6.52 -16.14 15.89
CA LEU A 61 5.88 -16.52 14.64
C LEU A 61 4.63 -15.65 14.36
N THR A 62 3.85 -15.36 15.39
CA THR A 62 2.66 -14.50 15.27
C THR A 62 3.05 -13.08 14.88
N ILE A 63 4.09 -12.54 15.52
CA ILE A 63 4.64 -11.21 15.18
C ILE A 63 5.12 -11.21 13.72
N ALA A 64 5.85 -12.23 13.27
CA ALA A 64 6.35 -12.33 11.91
C ALA A 64 5.22 -12.38 10.87
N LEU A 65 4.15 -13.14 11.12
CA LEU A 65 2.99 -13.19 10.23
C LEU A 65 2.27 -11.84 10.16
N LEU A 66 2.14 -11.14 11.28
CA LEU A 66 1.52 -9.82 11.31
C LEU A 66 2.40 -8.77 10.62
N SER A 67 3.72 -8.84 10.75
CA SER A 67 4.68 -8.03 9.98
C SER A 67 4.52 -8.27 8.48
N ALA A 68 4.40 -9.53 8.05
CA ALA A 68 4.23 -9.86 6.64
C ALA A 68 2.89 -9.35 6.10
N PHE A 69 1.82 -9.49 6.87
CA PHE A 69 0.49 -9.00 6.49
C PHE A 69 0.46 -7.47 6.36
N THR A 70 1.10 -6.77 7.28
CA THR A 70 1.19 -5.31 7.27
C THR A 70 2.05 -4.78 6.11
N ALA A 71 3.18 -5.44 5.83
CA ALA A 71 3.99 -5.14 4.65
C ALA A 71 3.20 -5.35 3.34
N LEU A 72 2.46 -6.46 3.23
CA LEU A 72 1.59 -6.72 2.08
C LEU A 72 0.50 -5.65 1.93
N ALA A 73 -0.17 -5.27 3.02
CA ALA A 73 -1.18 -4.23 3.00
C ALA A 73 -0.60 -2.88 2.55
N ALA A 74 0.60 -2.52 3.02
CA ALA A 74 1.30 -1.31 2.59
C ALA A 74 1.67 -1.34 1.10
N MET A 75 2.15 -2.48 0.59
CA MET A 75 2.45 -2.68 -0.83
C MET A 75 1.19 -2.53 -1.71
N LEU A 76 0.08 -3.14 -1.29
CA LEU A 76 -1.20 -3.03 -2.00
C LEU A 76 -1.74 -1.59 -1.98
N ALA A 77 -1.65 -0.90 -0.83
CA ALA A 77 -2.05 0.50 -0.72
C ALA A 77 -1.19 1.42 -1.61
N GLY A 78 0.13 1.21 -1.63
CA GLY A 78 1.05 1.93 -2.51
C GLY A 78 0.76 1.67 -4.00
N ALA A 79 0.51 0.42 -4.37
CA ALA A 79 0.13 0.06 -5.74
C ALA A 79 -1.21 0.71 -6.16
N ALA A 80 -2.20 0.72 -5.27
CA ALA A 80 -3.49 1.37 -5.52
C ALA A 80 -3.36 2.89 -5.65
N ALA A 81 -2.50 3.53 -4.85
CA ALA A 81 -2.21 4.95 -4.95
C ALA A 81 -1.44 5.34 -6.24
N ALA A 82 -0.61 4.44 -6.76
CA ALA A 82 0.15 4.65 -8.01
C ALA A 82 -0.63 4.30 -9.30
N ALA A 83 -1.71 3.53 -9.20
CA ALA A 83 -2.59 3.17 -10.31
C ALA A 83 -3.17 4.38 -11.12
N PRO A 84 -3.63 5.49 -10.51
CA PRO A 84 -4.12 6.64 -11.26
C PRO A 84 -3.03 7.35 -12.06
N GLU A 85 -1.79 7.44 -11.53
CA GLU A 85 -0.68 8.09 -12.22
C GLU A 85 -0.18 7.28 -13.41
N THR A 86 -0.05 5.96 -13.24
CA THR A 86 0.29 5.04 -14.34
C THR A 86 -0.79 5.01 -15.42
N GLY A 87 -2.08 5.01 -15.05
CA GLY A 87 -3.19 5.09 -16.01
C GLY A 87 -3.29 6.44 -16.75
N ARG A 88 -2.79 7.53 -16.16
CA ARG A 88 -2.71 8.86 -16.82
C ARG A 88 -1.53 8.92 -17.78
N LEU A 89 -0.38 8.40 -17.38
CA LEU A 89 0.82 8.33 -18.22
C LEU A 89 0.62 7.39 -19.41
N LEU A 90 -0.02 6.23 -19.19
CA LEU A 90 -0.44 5.33 -20.26
C LEU A 90 -1.43 5.99 -21.23
N ARG A 91 -2.36 6.82 -20.76
CA ARG A 91 -3.27 7.60 -21.65
C ARG A 91 -2.58 8.67 -22.48
N HIS A 92 -1.44 9.21 -22.03
CA HIS A 92 -0.62 10.12 -22.83
C HIS A 92 0.30 9.38 -23.82
N LEU A 93 0.65 8.12 -23.53
CA LEU A 93 1.49 7.28 -24.37
C LEU A 93 0.70 6.40 -25.36
N LEU A 94 -0.58 6.13 -25.11
CA LEU A 94 -1.48 5.64 -26.15
C LEU A 94 -1.73 6.81 -27.11
N PRO A 95 -1.44 6.67 -28.41
CA PRO A 95 -1.85 7.66 -29.39
C PRO A 95 -3.36 7.81 -29.25
N CYS A 96 -3.81 9.04 -29.00
CA CYS A 96 -5.20 9.42 -29.17
C CYS A 96 -5.64 8.81 -30.52
N GLY A 97 -6.60 7.88 -30.47
CA GLY A 97 -7.11 7.23 -31.65
C GLY A 97 -7.33 8.30 -32.71
N THR A 98 -6.68 8.12 -33.84
CA THR A 98 -6.81 8.96 -35.01
C THR A 98 -8.30 9.09 -35.32
N THR A 99 -8.92 10.17 -34.87
CA THR A 99 -10.02 10.74 -35.62
C THR A 99 -9.36 11.13 -36.92
N ALA A 100 -9.49 10.28 -37.93
CA ALA A 100 -9.13 10.62 -39.29
C ALA A 100 -9.73 12.02 -39.53
N PRO A 101 -8.93 13.05 -39.81
CA PRO A 101 -9.50 14.33 -40.18
C PRO A 101 -10.41 14.02 -41.36
N HIS A 102 -11.70 14.28 -41.19
CA HIS A 102 -12.65 14.18 -42.27
C HIS A 102 -12.23 15.24 -43.28
N THR A 103 -11.36 14.87 -44.23
CA THR A 103 -10.98 15.71 -45.37
C THR A 103 -12.24 15.90 -46.20
N ARG A 104 -13.03 16.90 -45.81
CA ARG A 104 -14.06 17.45 -46.65
C ARG A 104 -13.30 18.08 -47.81
N ALA A 105 -13.33 17.42 -48.96
CA ALA A 105 -12.81 18.01 -50.20
C ALA A 105 -13.67 19.25 -50.50
N VAL A 106 -13.26 20.40 -50.00
CA VAL A 106 -13.81 21.69 -50.41
C VAL A 106 -13.26 21.94 -51.80
N SER A 107 -14.11 21.79 -52.82
CA SER A 107 -13.78 22.23 -54.16
C SER A 107 -13.52 23.74 -54.13
N LEU A 108 -12.27 24.15 -54.37
CA LEU A 108 -11.86 25.55 -54.52
C LEU A 108 -12.07 26.09 -55.94
N ARG A 109 -12.86 25.41 -56.77
CA ARG A 109 -13.22 25.89 -58.11
C ARG A 109 -14.66 26.40 -58.10
N GLY A 110 -14.83 27.71 -58.27
CA GLY A 110 -16.11 28.31 -58.66
C GLY A 110 -16.55 27.79 -60.03
N PRO A 111 -17.86 27.84 -60.34
CA PRO A 111 -18.39 27.33 -61.61
C PRO A 111 -17.81 28.13 -62.79
N PRO A 112 -17.52 27.50 -63.95
CA PRO A 112 -17.12 28.22 -65.13
C PRO A 112 -18.27 29.14 -65.59
N VAL A 113 -17.95 30.41 -65.84
CA VAL A 113 -18.88 31.38 -66.41
C VAL A 113 -19.18 30.96 -67.84
N SER A 114 -20.46 30.82 -68.19
CA SER A 114 -20.89 30.62 -69.57
C SER A 114 -20.52 31.85 -70.40
N ALA A 115 -19.80 31.64 -71.50
CA ALA A 115 -19.61 32.60 -72.58
C ALA A 115 -20.77 32.48 -73.59
#